data_AF-A0A2S4VQK6-F1
#
_entry.id   AF-A0A2S4VQK6-F1
#
_cell.length_a   1.000
_cell.length_b   1.000
_cell.length_c   1.000
_cell.angle_alpha   90.00
_cell.angle_beta   90.00
_cell.angle_gamma   90.00
#
_symmetry.space_group_name_H-M   'P 1'
#
loop_
_entity.id
_entity.type
_entity.pdbx_description
1 polymer ?
#
loop_
_entity_poly.entity_id
_entity_poly.type
_entity_poly.pdbx_seq_one_letter_code
_entity_poly.pdbx_strand_id
1 'polypeptide(L)'
;TKFQQELSAATWQESLRRIDSPAHEELNLICSKFPYSFGLFPDGTYEDIQFIYCEITMLAMIRVDPGKVIDVNSTEHFLKSCRHYEGGYGQTPYCEAQGGTTYCTLALLVLLG
;
A
#
# COMPACT_ATOMS: atom_id res chain seq x y z
N THR A 1 24.55 9.26 -19.67
CA THR A 1 26.02 9.12 -19.40
C THR A 1 26.24 8.46 -18.05
N LYS A 2 27.37 7.77 -17.82
CA LYS A 2 27.70 7.11 -16.52
C LYS A 2 27.42 8.00 -15.31
N PHE A 3 27.83 9.27 -15.41
CA PHE A 3 27.62 10.29 -14.39
C PHE A 3 26.15 10.52 -13.97
N GLN A 4 25.18 10.37 -14.88
CA GLN A 4 23.75 10.46 -14.54
C GLN A 4 23.24 9.21 -13.79
N GLN A 5 23.79 8.03 -14.11
CA GLN A 5 23.48 6.80 -13.38
C GLN A 5 24.09 6.84 -11.97
N GLU A 6 25.32 7.34 -11.83
CA GLU A 6 26.02 7.53 -10.55
C GLU A 6 25.32 8.58 -9.66
N LEU A 7 24.87 9.72 -10.21
CA LEU A 7 24.05 10.68 -9.46
C LEU A 7 22.72 10.05 -8.98
N SER A 8 22.05 9.27 -9.84
CA SER A 8 20.80 8.59 -9.48
C SER A 8 21.02 7.57 -8.36
N ALA A 9 22.13 6.83 -8.38
CA ALA A 9 22.47 5.85 -7.36
C ALA A 9 22.80 6.51 -6.01
N ALA A 10 23.58 7.60 -6.01
CA ALA A 10 23.87 8.37 -4.79
C ALA A 10 22.60 8.99 -4.19
N THR A 11 21.71 9.52 -5.04
CA THR A 11 20.41 10.07 -4.61
C THR A 11 19.50 8.96 -4.05
N TRP A 12 19.49 7.79 -4.67
CA TRP A 12 18.79 6.60 -4.14
C TRP A 12 19.31 6.17 -2.78
N GLN A 13 20.63 6.07 -2.60
CA GLN A 13 21.27 5.71 -1.33
C GLN A 13 21.03 6.75 -0.23
N GLU A 14 20.83 8.02 -0.58
CA GLU A 14 20.40 9.06 0.36
C GLU A 14 18.92 8.89 0.75
N SER A 15 18.01 8.65 -0.21
CA SER A 15 16.60 8.37 0.09
C SER A 15 16.42 7.12 0.96
N LEU A 16 17.19 6.05 0.68
CA LEU A 16 17.20 4.82 1.47
C LEU A 16 17.72 4.99 2.90
N ARG A 17 18.51 6.06 3.18
CA ARG A 17 18.98 6.42 4.53
C ARG A 17 18.04 7.39 5.27
N ARG A 18 17.00 7.89 4.60
CA ARG A 18 15.88 8.64 5.22
C ARG A 18 14.74 7.69 5.57
N ILE A 19 14.51 6.71 4.71
CA ILE A 19 14.12 5.34 5.09
C ILE A 19 15.19 4.79 6.06
N ASP A 20 14.89 3.79 6.89
CA ASP A 20 15.76 3.25 7.96
C ASP A 20 16.23 4.28 9.01
N SER A 21 15.75 5.54 8.97
CA SER A 21 15.99 6.53 10.01
C SER A 21 15.05 6.29 11.21
N PRO A 22 15.43 6.70 12.44
CA PRO A 22 14.61 6.48 13.64
C PRO A 22 13.24 7.19 13.61
N ALA A 23 12.97 8.07 12.65
CA ALA A 23 11.63 8.62 12.41
C ALA A 23 10.57 7.52 12.13
N HIS A 24 10.99 6.34 11.69
CA HIS A 24 10.11 5.18 11.54
C HIS A 24 9.56 4.65 12.87
N GLU A 25 10.28 4.81 14.00
CA GLU A 25 9.78 4.41 15.31
C GLU A 25 8.69 5.37 15.82
N GLU A 26 8.85 6.66 15.54
CA GLU A 26 7.83 7.68 15.81
C GLU A 26 6.58 7.47 14.94
N LEU A 27 6.75 7.17 13.64
CA LEU A 27 5.66 6.79 12.75
C LEU A 27 4.94 5.51 13.21
N ASN A 28 5.67 4.45 13.58
CA ASN A 28 5.09 3.25 14.20
C ASN A 28 4.22 3.62 15.42
N LEU A 29 4.74 4.50 16.30
CA LEU A 29 4.01 4.94 17.49
C LEU A 29 2.75 5.76 17.13
N ILE A 30 2.82 6.63 16.13
CA ILE A 30 1.66 7.40 15.64
C ILE A 30 0.61 6.47 15.03
N CYS A 31 1.01 5.58 14.12
CA CYS A 31 0.10 4.62 13.50
C CYS A 31 -0.55 3.69 14.54
N SER A 32 0.18 3.27 15.58
CA SER A 32 -0.38 2.46 16.67
C SER A 32 -1.41 3.20 17.55
N LYS A 33 -1.38 4.54 17.56
CA LYS A 33 -2.36 5.39 18.26
C LYS A 33 -3.59 5.71 17.42
N PHE A 34 -3.48 5.62 16.10
CA PHE A 34 -4.56 5.88 15.14
C PHE A 34 -4.76 4.69 14.19
N PRO A 35 -5.06 3.48 14.72
CA PRO A 35 -5.51 2.39 13.87
C PRO A 35 -6.78 2.82 13.12
N TYR A 36 -6.95 2.31 11.91
CA TYR A 36 -8.07 2.59 10.99
C TYR A 36 -8.11 4.00 10.38
N SER A 37 -7.09 4.84 10.56
CA SER A 37 -7.02 6.16 9.87
C SER A 37 -6.57 6.08 8.40
N PHE A 38 -6.19 4.89 7.93
CA PHE A 38 -5.40 4.67 6.71
C PHE A 38 -5.99 3.53 5.87
N GLY A 39 -7.23 3.71 5.41
CA GLY A 39 -7.93 2.79 4.51
C GLY A 39 -9.27 2.31 5.06
N LEU A 40 -10.33 2.47 4.25
CA LEU A 40 -11.73 2.15 4.58
C LEU A 40 -12.26 2.91 5.82
N PHE A 41 -12.39 4.23 5.68
CA PHE A 41 -13.31 4.99 6.54
C PHE A 41 -14.73 4.40 6.46
N PRO A 42 -15.52 4.42 7.56
CA PRO A 42 -16.92 3.95 7.56
C PRO A 42 -17.86 4.72 6.60
N ASP A 43 -17.39 5.81 5.99
CA ASP A 43 -18.13 6.64 5.03
C ASP A 43 -17.83 6.34 3.55
N GLY A 44 -16.95 5.37 3.25
CA GLY A 44 -16.67 4.92 1.88
C GLY A 44 -15.79 5.85 1.04
N THR A 45 -15.06 6.79 1.66
CA THR A 45 -14.34 7.86 0.93
C THR A 45 -13.15 7.43 0.07
N TYR A 46 -12.63 6.20 0.20
CA TYR A 46 -11.48 5.70 -0.58
C TYR A 46 -11.69 4.26 -1.12
N GLU A 47 -12.72 4.08 -1.94
CA GLU A 47 -12.91 2.87 -2.74
C GLU A 47 -11.94 2.85 -3.94
N ASP A 48 -10.64 2.64 -3.73
CA ASP A 48 -9.68 2.48 -4.84
C ASP A 48 -8.48 1.60 -4.46
N ILE A 49 -8.30 0.50 -5.19
CA ILE A 49 -7.20 -0.45 -4.99
C ILE A 49 -5.82 0.20 -5.11
N GLN A 50 -5.64 1.22 -5.96
CA GLN A 50 -4.35 1.88 -6.17
C GLN A 50 -3.94 2.74 -4.96
N PHE A 51 -4.90 3.38 -4.30
CA PHE A 51 -4.66 4.13 -3.06
C PHE A 51 -4.30 3.18 -1.92
N ILE A 52 -5.11 2.13 -1.73
CA ILE A 52 -4.88 1.08 -0.73
C ILE A 52 -3.50 0.41 -0.94
N TYR A 53 -3.13 0.13 -2.19
CA TYR A 53 -1.81 -0.39 -2.56
C TYR A 53 -0.67 0.57 -2.20
N CYS A 54 -0.79 1.86 -2.55
CA CYS A 54 0.23 2.85 -2.19
C CYS A 54 0.42 2.92 -0.67
N GLU A 55 -0.68 2.94 0.08
CA GLU A 55 -0.71 3.05 1.54
C GLU A 55 -0.04 1.86 2.24
N ILE A 56 -0.44 0.63 1.92
CA ILE A 56 0.15 -0.59 2.50
C ILE A 56 1.59 -0.80 2.03
N THR A 57 1.92 -0.43 0.79
CA THR A 57 3.31 -0.47 0.31
C THR A 57 4.19 0.56 1.03
N MET A 58 3.67 1.75 1.35
CA MET A 58 4.39 2.72 2.19
C MET A 58 4.66 2.16 3.57
N LEU A 59 3.66 1.59 4.25
CA LEU A 59 3.84 0.93 5.57
C LEU A 59 4.92 -0.16 5.52
N ALA A 60 4.88 -1.03 4.51
CA ALA A 60 5.89 -2.06 4.30
C ALA A 60 7.30 -1.50 4.06
N MET A 61 7.45 -0.44 3.25
CA MET A 61 8.73 0.23 3.00
C MET A 61 9.32 0.87 4.28
N ILE A 62 8.48 1.42 5.15
CA ILE A 62 8.93 1.99 6.44
C ILE A 62 9.01 0.96 7.59
N ARG A 63 8.80 -0.33 7.28
CA ARG A 63 8.80 -1.46 8.24
C ARG A 63 7.78 -1.32 9.37
N VAL A 64 6.65 -0.69 9.08
CA VAL A 64 5.45 -0.75 9.92
C VAL A 64 4.65 -1.97 9.51
N ASP A 65 4.25 -2.79 10.49
CA ASP A 65 3.33 -3.91 10.29
C ASP A 65 1.94 -3.40 9.91
N PRO A 66 1.44 -3.64 8.67
CA PRO A 66 0.15 -3.12 8.24
C PRO A 66 -1.01 -3.59 9.11
N GLY A 67 -0.95 -4.83 9.63
CA GLY A 67 -2.01 -5.41 10.47
C GLY A 67 -2.21 -4.72 11.81
N LYS A 68 -1.31 -3.80 12.21
CA LYS A 68 -1.48 -2.93 13.38
C LYS A 68 -2.15 -1.59 13.08
N VAL A 69 -2.30 -1.25 11.80
CA VAL A 69 -2.72 0.09 11.34
C VAL A 69 -4.03 0.03 10.57
N ILE A 70 -4.31 -1.07 9.87
CA ILE A 70 -5.48 -1.23 9.01
C ILE A 70 -6.33 -2.45 9.40
N ASP A 71 -7.61 -2.44 9.06
CA ASP A 71 -8.46 -3.63 9.17
C ASP A 71 -8.27 -4.54 7.95
N VAL A 72 -7.34 -5.48 8.08
CA VAL A 72 -7.02 -6.49 7.06
C VAL A 72 -8.25 -7.26 6.58
N ASN A 73 -9.23 -7.54 7.46
CA ASN A 73 -10.44 -8.29 7.06
C ASN A 73 -11.33 -7.45 6.13
N SER A 74 -11.53 -6.18 6.48
CA SER A 74 -12.29 -5.24 5.64
C SER A 74 -11.58 -4.96 4.32
N THR A 75 -10.25 -4.81 4.33
CA THR A 75 -9.44 -4.68 3.10
C THR A 75 -9.56 -5.93 2.22
N GLU A 76 -9.38 -7.13 2.76
CA GLU A 76 -9.56 -8.38 2.01
C GLU A 76 -10.97 -8.52 1.43
N HIS A 77 -12.00 -8.14 2.17
CA HIS A 77 -13.39 -8.18 1.71
C HIS A 77 -13.61 -7.24 0.52
N PHE A 78 -13.07 -6.01 0.58
CA PHE A 78 -13.07 -5.06 -0.53
C PHE A 78 -12.32 -5.60 -1.76
N LEU A 79 -11.10 -6.13 -1.59
CA LEU A 79 -10.34 -6.69 -2.71
C LEU A 79 -11.08 -7.87 -3.38
N LYS A 80 -11.76 -8.70 -2.60
CA LYS A 80 -12.60 -9.80 -3.12
C LYS A 80 -13.82 -9.30 -3.89
N SER A 81 -14.45 -8.18 -3.49
CA SER A 81 -15.59 -7.60 -4.21
C SER A 81 -15.21 -6.88 -5.51
N CYS A 82 -13.94 -6.48 -5.65
CA CYS A 82 -13.38 -5.93 -6.90
C CYS A 82 -12.98 -6.99 -7.94
N ARG A 83 -13.16 -8.29 -7.67
CA ARG A 83 -12.77 -9.37 -8.58
C ARG A 83 -13.77 -9.53 -9.72
N HIS A 84 -13.28 -9.48 -10.96
CA HIS A 84 -14.07 -9.66 -12.18
C HIS A 84 -14.24 -11.15 -12.54
N TYR A 85 -15.25 -11.47 -13.38
CA TYR A 85 -15.54 -12.86 -13.77
C TYR A 85 -14.42 -13.51 -14.60
N GLU A 86 -13.60 -12.70 -15.28
CA GLU A 86 -12.40 -13.11 -16.03
C GLU A 86 -11.22 -13.47 -15.12
N GLY A 87 -11.34 -13.23 -13.81
CA GLY A 87 -10.36 -13.57 -12.79
C GLY A 87 -9.41 -12.44 -12.36
N GLY A 88 -9.32 -11.36 -13.14
CA GLY A 88 -8.62 -10.12 -12.77
C GLY A 88 -9.42 -9.24 -11.81
N TYR A 89 -8.90 -8.05 -11.50
CA TYR A 89 -9.50 -7.11 -10.55
C TYR A 89 -9.68 -5.72 -11.16
N GLY A 90 -10.84 -5.09 -10.90
CA GLY A 90 -11.12 -3.69 -11.25
C GLY A 90 -10.59 -2.71 -10.21
N GLN A 91 -10.72 -1.41 -10.47
CA GLN A 91 -10.31 -0.35 -9.53
C GLN A 91 -11.21 -0.31 -8.27
N THR A 92 -12.49 -0.55 -8.49
CA THR A 92 -13.56 -0.61 -7.47
C THR A 92 -14.50 -1.79 -7.81
N PRO A 93 -15.47 -2.13 -6.96
CA PRO A 93 -16.48 -3.14 -7.28
C PRO A 93 -17.24 -2.80 -8.57
N TYR A 94 -17.53 -3.81 -9.37
CA TYR A 94 -18.20 -3.68 -10.69
C TYR A 94 -17.41 -2.98 -11.80
N CYS A 95 -16.17 -2.53 -11.57
CA CYS A 95 -15.27 -2.10 -12.65
C CYS A 95 -14.73 -3.28 -13.47
N GLU A 96 -14.38 -3.01 -14.72
CA GLU A 96 -13.66 -3.93 -15.61
C GLU A 96 -12.27 -4.28 -15.05
N ALA A 97 -11.80 -5.50 -15.29
CA ALA A 97 -10.47 -5.92 -14.86
C ALA A 97 -9.36 -5.20 -15.63
N GLN A 98 -8.45 -4.53 -14.93
CA GLN A 98 -7.28 -3.91 -15.52
C GLN A 98 -5.98 -4.55 -14.98
N GLY A 99 -4.95 -4.63 -15.81
CA GLY A 99 -3.66 -5.22 -15.40
C GLY A 99 -3.00 -4.50 -14.22
N GLY A 100 -3.15 -3.16 -14.13
CA GLY A 100 -2.61 -2.36 -13.03
C GLY A 100 -3.28 -2.64 -11.68
N THR A 101 -4.61 -2.62 -11.63
CA THR A 101 -5.40 -2.94 -10.43
C THR A 101 -5.28 -4.41 -10.05
N THR A 102 -5.17 -5.31 -11.02
CA THR A 102 -4.85 -6.73 -10.81
C THR A 102 -3.48 -6.90 -10.15
N TYR A 103 -2.43 -6.23 -10.65
CA TYR A 103 -1.11 -6.22 -10.03
C TYR A 103 -1.16 -5.68 -8.59
N CYS A 104 -1.79 -4.52 -8.39
CA CYS A 104 -1.93 -3.89 -7.07
C CYS A 104 -2.64 -4.82 -6.08
N THR A 105 -3.71 -5.50 -6.50
CA THR A 105 -4.43 -6.47 -5.67
C THR A 105 -3.56 -7.65 -5.28
N LEU A 106 -2.83 -8.24 -6.23
CA LEU A 106 -1.96 -9.39 -5.95
C LEU A 106 -0.81 -9.01 -5.02
N ALA A 107 -0.22 -7.82 -5.21
CA ALA A 107 0.81 -7.30 -4.31
C ALA A 107 0.26 -6.99 -2.92
N LEU A 108 -0.95 -6.43 -2.82
CA LEU A 108 -1.66 -6.23 -1.55
C LEU A 108 -1.85 -7.55 -0.79
N LEU A 109 -2.36 -8.59 -1.46
CA LEU A 109 -2.56 -9.91 -0.84
C LEU A 109 -1.25 -10.55 -0.34
N VAL A 110 -0.10 -10.22 -0.96
CA VAL A 110 1.24 -10.66 -0.50
C VAL A 110 1.79 -9.78 0.64
N LEU A 111 1.37 -8.52 0.76
CA LEU A 111 1.78 -7.63 1.85
C LEU A 111 0.92 -7.78 3.11
N LEU A 112 -0.27 -8.39 2.99
CA LEU A 112 -1.22 -8.61 4.08
C LEU A 112 -1.25 -10.04 4.63
N GLY A 113 -0.51 -10.98 4.01
CA GLY A 113 -0.44 -12.40 4.39
C GLY A 113 0.96 -12.99 4.31
#